data_AF-A0A4R6L0H3-F1
#
_entry.id   AF-A0A4R6L0H3-F1
#
_cell.length_a   1.000
_cell.length_b   1.000
_cell.length_c   1.000
_cell.angle_alpha   90.00
_cell.angle_beta   90.00
_cell.angle_gamma   90.00
#
_symmetry.space_group_name_H-M   'P 1'
#
loop_
_entity.id
_entity.type
_entity.pdbx_description
1 polymer ?
#
loop_
_entity_poly.entity_id
_entity_poly.type
_entity_poly.pdbx_seq_one_letter_code
_entity_poly.pdbx_strand_id
1 'polypeptide(L)' 'MWPVEPGGFTTADLDAAPDEGARYELVDGVLLVTYMSSRIHQLALGELMLGMAAACPDHARG' A
#
# COMPACT_ATOMS: atom_id res chain seq x y z
N MET A 1 23.09 2.28 4.97
CA MET A 1 21.87 2.97 4.50
C MET A 1 22.29 4.36 4.06
N TRP A 2 22.17 4.70 2.78
CA TRP A 2 22.51 6.03 2.26
C TRP A 2 21.42 7.03 2.70
N PRO A 3 21.73 8.28 3.10
CA PRO A 3 20.69 9.24 3.44
C PRO A 3 20.00 9.67 2.15
N VAL A 4 18.74 9.29 2.01
CA VAL A 4 17.83 9.81 0.99
C VAL A 4 17.31 11.15 1.48
N GLU A 5 17.70 12.22 0.80
CA GLU A 5 17.17 13.56 1.07
C GLU A 5 15.63 13.53 0.95
N PRO A 6 14.89 14.09 1.92
CA PRO A 6 13.43 14.14 1.85
C PRO A 6 12.98 14.87 0.57
N GLY A 7 12.07 14.27 -0.20
CA GLY A 7 11.47 14.88 -1.40
C GLY A 7 12.12 14.51 -2.74
N GLY A 8 13.07 13.56 -2.76
CA GLY A 8 13.78 13.15 -3.97
C GLY A 8 13.25 11.90 -4.68
N PHE A 9 12.32 11.16 -4.07
CA PHE A 9 11.84 9.91 -4.66
C PHE A 9 10.87 10.15 -5.80
N THR A 10 11.01 9.34 -6.83
CA THR A 10 10.17 9.34 -8.02
C THR A 10 9.37 8.05 -8.13
N THR A 11 8.41 8.00 -9.05
CA THR A 11 7.70 6.75 -9.37
C THR A 11 8.65 5.68 -9.91
N ALA A 12 9.74 6.06 -10.59
CA ALA A 12 10.74 5.11 -11.05
C ALA A 12 11.49 4.45 -9.89
N ASP A 13 11.72 5.17 -8.79
CA ASP A 13 12.32 4.59 -7.58
C ASP A 13 11.34 3.66 -6.88
N LEU A 14 10.03 3.99 -6.87
CA LEU A 14 8.98 3.12 -6.36
C LEU A 14 8.87 1.82 -7.16
N ASP A 15 8.92 1.90 -8.49
CA ASP A 15 8.87 0.73 -9.39
C ASP A 15 10.11 -0.17 -9.24
N ALA A 16 11.24 0.40 -8.85
CA ALA A 16 12.49 -0.31 -8.58
C ALA A 16 12.59 -0.86 -7.14
N ALA A 17 11.60 -0.61 -6.29
CA ALA A 17 11.61 -1.05 -4.91
C ALA A 17 11.65 -2.59 -4.81
N PRO A 18 12.40 -3.15 -3.85
CA PRO A 18 12.50 -4.60 -3.69
C PRO A 18 11.17 -5.20 -3.21
N ASP A 19 10.79 -6.36 -3.77
CA ASP A 19 9.65 -7.14 -3.28
C ASP A 19 10.06 -7.99 -2.06
N GLU A 20 10.24 -7.31 -0.93
CA GLU A 20 10.64 -7.93 0.35
C GLU A 20 9.47 -8.08 1.34
N GLY A 21 8.24 -8.04 0.82
CA GLY A 21 7.01 -8.17 1.64
C GLY A 21 6.64 -6.90 2.41
N ALA A 22 7.37 -5.81 2.21
CA ALA A 22 6.95 -4.47 2.59
C ALA A 22 6.10 -3.84 1.47
N ARG A 23 5.16 -2.98 1.86
CA ARG A 23 4.44 -2.11 0.94
C ARG A 23 5.15 -0.76 0.90
N TYR A 24 5.50 -0.32 -0.30
CA TYR A 24 6.08 0.99 -0.56
C TYR A 24 5.03 1.93 -1.13
N GLU A 25 5.00 3.17 -0.64
CA GLU A 25 4.09 4.21 -1.12
C GLU A 25 4.87 5.52 -1.33
N LEU A 26 4.67 6.17 -2.47
CA LEU A 26 5.27 7.47 -2.75
C LEU A 26 4.27 8.58 -2.44
N VAL A 27 4.61 9.46 -1.50
CA VAL A 27 3.79 10.61 -1.09
C VAL A 27 4.67 11.85 -1.07
N ASP A 28 4.39 12.82 -1.95
CA ASP A 28 5.12 14.10 -2.04
C ASP A 28 6.65 13.97 -2.10
N GLY A 29 7.14 12.97 -2.87
CA GLY A 29 8.58 12.69 -3.01
C GLY A 29 9.20 11.95 -1.83
N VAL A 30 8.38 11.47 -0.88
CA VAL A 30 8.78 10.63 0.26
C VAL A 30 8.31 9.20 0.04
N LEU A 31 9.24 8.24 0.18
CA LEU A 31 8.91 6.82 0.13
C LEU A 31 8.56 6.31 1.54
N LEU A 32 7.27 6.03 1.77
CA LEU A 32 6.77 5.42 2.97
C LEU A 32 6.88 3.89 2.86
N VAL A 33 7.37 3.26 3.93
CA VAL A 33 7.56 1.81 3.98
C VAL A 33 6.70 1.24 5.10
N THR A 34 5.75 0.38 4.73
CA THR A 34 4.87 -0.30 5.68
C THR A 34 5.15 -1.80 5.66
N TYR A 35 5.60 -2.32 6.81
CA TYR A 35 5.79 -3.75 7.01
C TYR A 35 4.48 -4.46 7.38
N MET A 36 4.52 -5.79 7.36
CA MET A 36 3.36 -6.67 7.56
C MET A 36 2.43 -6.22 8.69
N SER A 37 1.14 -6.02 8.34
CA SER A 37 0.13 -5.59 9.30
C SER A 37 -0.24 -6.70 10.29
N SER A 38 -0.66 -6.32 11.50
CA SER A 38 -1.00 -7.27 12.56
C SER A 38 -2.18 -8.18 12.17
N ARG A 39 -2.31 -9.34 12.84
CA ARG A 39 -3.43 -10.27 12.60
C ARG A 39 -4.81 -9.60 12.76
N ILE A 40 -4.96 -8.69 13.72
CA ILE A 40 -6.21 -7.95 13.94
C ILE A 40 -6.51 -7.04 12.74
N HIS A 41 -5.51 -6.37 12.19
CA HIS A 41 -5.67 -5.53 11.00
C HIS A 41 -6.11 -6.35 9.79
N GLN A 42 -5.50 -7.53 9.57
CA GLN A 42 -5.88 -8.42 8.47
C GLN A 42 -7.32 -8.94 8.59
N LEU A 43 -7.77 -9.26 9.81
CA LEU A 43 -9.16 -9.68 10.06
C LEU A 43 -10.14 -8.54 9.74
N ALA A 44 -9.87 -7.33 10.22
CA ALA A 44 -10.72 -6.18 9.96
C ALA A 44 -10.81 -5.85 8.46
N LEU A 45 -9.67 -5.93 7.74
CA LEU A 45 -9.63 -5.73 6.29
C LEU A 45 -10.49 -6.76 5.55
N GLY A 46 -10.41 -8.04 5.93
CA GLY A 46 -11.18 -9.11 5.29
C GLY A 46 -12.70 -8.92 5.41
N GLU A 47 -13.17 -8.57 6.61
CA GLU A 47 -14.60 -8.28 6.86
C GLU A 47 -15.08 -7.07 6.03
N LEU A 48 -14.26 -6.02 5.96
CA LEU A 48 -14.57 -4.84 5.16
C LEU A 48 -14.63 -5.17 3.67
N MET A 49 -13.67 -5.93 3.15
CA MET A 49 -13.64 -6.35 1.75
C MET A 49 -14.89 -7.16 1.38
N LEU A 50 -15.30 -8.11 2.22
CA LEU A 50 -16.48 -8.94 1.96
C LEU A 50 -17.77 -8.10 1.98
N GLY A 51 -17.92 -7.21 2.97
CA GLY A 51 -19.07 -6.33 3.07
C GLY A 51 -19.18 -5.37 1.87
N MET A 52 -18.05 -4.74 1.49
CA MET A 52 -17.99 -3.86 0.32
C MET A 52 -18.30 -4.61 -0.97
N ALA A 53 -17.76 -5.81 -1.15
CA ALA A 53 -18.01 -6.63 -2.33
C ALA A 53 -19.50 -7.05 -2.45
N ALA A 54 -20.17 -7.30 -1.33
CA ALA A 54 -21.61 -7.61 -1.32
C ALA A 54 -22.48 -6.38 -1.63
N ALA A 55 -22.07 -5.20 -1.16
CA ALA A 55 -22.80 -3.95 -1.36
C ALA A 55 -22.48 -3.24 -2.69
N CYS A 56 -21.43 -3.65 -3.41
CA CYS A 56 -20.99 -3.00 -4.63
C CYS A 56 -22.04 -3.12 -5.75
N PRO A 57 -22.55 -1.99 -6.29
CA PRO A 57 -23.47 -1.99 -7.42
C PRO A 57 -22.87 -2.65 -8.66
N ASP A 58 -23.70 -3.32 -9.46
CA ASP A 58 -23.23 -4.05 -10.65
C ASP A 58 -22.45 -3.19 -11.64
N HIS A 59 -22.82 -1.91 -11.80
CA HIS A 59 -22.13 -0.99 -12.70
C HIS A 59 -20.75 -0.53 -12.19
N ALA A 60 -20.45 -0.76 -10.92
CA ALA A 60 -19.18 -0.43 -10.27
C ALA A 60 -18.35 -1.67 -9.94
N ARG A 61 -18.89 -2.87 -10.21
CA ARG A 61 -18.17 -4.14 -10.10
C ARG A 61 -17.28 -4.27 -11.35
N GLY A 62 -15.98 -4.42 -11.12
CA GLY A 62 -14.95 -4.48 -12.18
C GLY A 62 -15.16 -5.60 -13.18
#